data_AF-A0A067KYK6-F1
#
_entry.id   AF-A0A067KYK6-F1
#
_cell.length_a   1.000
_cell.length_b   1.000
_cell.length_c   1.000
_cell.angle_alpha   90.00
_cell.angle_beta   90.00
_cell.angle_gamma   90.00
#
_symmetry.space_group_name_H-M   'P 1'
#
loop_
_entity.id
_entity.type
_entity.pdbx_description
1 polymer ?
#
loop_
_entity_poly.entity_id
_entity_poly.type
_entity_poly.pdbx_seq_one_letter_code
_entity_poly.pdbx_strand_id
1 'polypeptide(L)'
;MTLISSAVPVTQNLNLPLHVLFTYTWHGVRLLAWLSSGDQKVNTEVVEKSGLGLGTRSWGWIGERRGDCRENKEMMGNEDLKLKALEIREEARKAVDDGGNSKNAVIEVIEKWKNM
;
A
#
# COMPACT_ATOMS: atom_id res chain seq x y z
N MET A 1 2.11 24.75 -20.86
CA MET A 1 1.20 24.16 -19.86
C MET A 1 1.62 22.72 -19.68
N THR A 2 2.58 22.47 -18.80
CA THR A 2 3.25 21.17 -18.66
C THR A 2 2.55 20.39 -17.57
N LEU A 3 1.78 19.37 -17.93
CA LEU A 3 1.16 18.46 -16.97
C LEU A 3 2.27 17.63 -16.33
N ILE A 4 2.63 18.02 -15.10
CA ILE A 4 3.55 17.28 -14.25
C ILE A 4 2.81 15.99 -13.87
N SER A 5 3.11 14.91 -14.60
CA SER A 5 2.68 13.57 -14.26
C SER A 5 3.08 13.28 -12.83
N SER A 6 2.11 13.02 -11.96
CA SER A 6 2.29 12.75 -10.53
C SER A 6 2.91 11.37 -10.25
N ALA A 7 3.81 10.91 -11.13
CA ALA A 7 4.71 9.81 -10.84
C ALA A 7 5.72 10.29 -9.79
N VAL A 8 5.31 10.25 -8.53
CA VAL A 8 6.18 10.51 -7.39
C VAL A 8 7.32 9.48 -7.43
N PRO A 9 8.58 9.88 -7.70
CA PRO A 9 9.72 8.99 -7.67
C PRO A 9 10.25 9.01 -6.23
N VAL A 10 9.57 8.32 -5.30
CA VAL A 10 10.00 8.26 -3.87
C VAL A 10 10.25 6.83 -3.43
N THR A 11 10.89 6.02 -4.27
CA THR A 11 11.34 4.67 -3.87
C THR A 11 12.82 4.43 -4.12
N GLN A 12 13.59 5.43 -4.54
CA GLN A 12 14.99 5.21 -4.92
C GLN A 12 15.96 4.95 -3.76
N ASN A 13 15.59 5.12 -2.47
CA ASN A 13 16.52 4.88 -1.36
C ASN A 13 15.90 4.58 0.01
N LEU A 14 14.68 4.04 0.07
CA LEU A 14 14.04 3.75 1.35
C LEU A 14 13.59 2.30 1.39
N ASN A 15 14.29 1.50 2.19
CA ASN A 15 13.89 0.16 2.59
C ASN A 15 12.69 0.23 3.55
N LEU A 16 11.57 0.79 3.09
CA LEU A 16 10.42 1.09 3.93
C LEU A 16 9.12 0.51 3.34
N PRO A 17 8.90 -0.81 3.46
CA PRO A 17 7.82 -1.50 2.76
C PRO A 17 6.44 -1.28 3.42
N LEU A 18 6.39 -1.01 4.73
CA LEU A 18 5.12 -0.99 5.50
C LEU A 18 4.48 0.40 5.65
N HIS A 19 5.27 1.46 5.91
CA HIS A 19 4.71 2.79 6.16
C HIS A 19 4.00 3.40 4.94
N VAL A 20 4.52 3.09 3.74
CA VAL A 20 3.92 3.53 2.48
C VAL A 20 2.56 2.88 2.34
N LEU A 21 2.50 1.55 2.42
CA LEU A 21 1.25 0.80 2.37
C LEU A 21 0.23 1.31 3.38
N PHE A 22 0.65 1.55 4.62
CA PHE A 22 -0.22 2.12 5.65
C PHE A 22 -0.76 3.51 5.27
N THR A 23 0.06 4.38 4.69
CA THR A 23 -0.38 5.72 4.26
C THR A 23 -1.44 5.62 3.15
N TYR A 24 -1.23 4.73 2.16
CA TYR A 24 -2.18 4.50 1.09
C TYR A 24 -3.50 3.90 1.60
N THR A 25 -3.44 2.92 2.50
CA THR A 25 -4.65 2.35 3.13
C THR A 25 -5.38 3.39 3.97
N TRP A 26 -4.65 4.19 4.75
CA TRP A 26 -5.20 5.25 5.59
C TRP A 26 -5.96 6.31 4.80
N HIS A 27 -5.46 6.69 3.63
CA HIS A 27 -6.10 7.69 2.77
C HIS A 27 -7.10 7.10 1.78
N GLY A 28 -7.13 5.77 1.61
CA GLY A 28 -8.00 5.08 0.65
C GLY A 28 -7.55 5.30 -0.79
N VAL A 29 -6.24 5.35 -1.02
CA VAL A 29 -5.64 5.60 -2.33
C VAL A 29 -5.17 4.28 -2.93
N ARG A 30 -5.63 3.98 -4.15
CA ARG A 30 -5.23 2.80 -4.92
C ARG A 30 -3.74 2.85 -5.27
N LEU A 31 -3.09 1.69 -5.25
CA LEU A 31 -1.64 1.59 -5.48
C LEU A 31 -1.30 0.75 -6.72
N LEU A 32 -0.45 1.30 -7.59
CA LEU A 32 0.20 0.51 -8.64
C LEU A 32 1.56 0.05 -8.09
N ALA A 33 1.60 -1.18 -7.60
CA ALA A 33 2.77 -1.71 -6.92
C ALA A 33 3.79 -2.24 -7.94
N TRP A 34 4.82 -1.42 -8.20
CA TRP A 34 6.06 -1.86 -8.86
C TRP A 34 7.19 -1.94 -7.84
N LEU A 35 7.21 -3.02 -7.08
CA LEU A 35 8.24 -3.25 -6.08
C LEU A 35 9.16 -4.38 -6.55
N SER A 36 10.37 -4.01 -6.92
CA SER A 36 11.21 -4.83 -7.78
C SER A 36 12.35 -5.53 -7.05
N SER A 37 12.46 -5.52 -5.72
CA SER A 37 13.58 -6.21 -5.05
C SER A 37 13.21 -6.79 -3.69
N GLY A 38 13.91 -7.86 -3.30
CA GLY A 38 13.87 -8.43 -1.95
C GLY A 38 12.47 -8.78 -1.41
N ASP A 39 12.26 -8.39 -0.16
CA ASP A 39 10.99 -8.50 0.59
C ASP A 39 9.84 -7.70 -0.04
N GLN A 40 10.15 -6.72 -0.88
CA GLN A 40 9.15 -5.84 -1.48
C GLN A 40 8.26 -6.58 -2.50
N LYS A 41 8.67 -7.75 -3.00
CA LYS A 41 7.78 -8.62 -3.80
C LYS A 41 6.59 -9.14 -3.01
N VAL A 42 6.78 -9.46 -1.73
CA VAL A 42 5.69 -9.89 -0.84
C VAL A 42 4.68 -8.76 -0.67
N ASN A 43 5.16 -7.52 -0.60
CA ASN A 43 4.29 -6.35 -0.49
C ASN A 43 3.46 -6.09 -1.75
N THR A 44 4.01 -6.34 -2.95
CA THR A 44 3.22 -6.32 -4.19
C THR A 44 2.08 -7.34 -4.14
N GLU A 45 2.34 -8.54 -3.65
CA GLU A 45 1.32 -9.59 -3.51
C GLU A 45 0.26 -9.21 -2.47
N VAL A 46 0.64 -8.57 -1.37
CA VAL A 46 -0.31 -8.04 -0.36
C VAL A 46 -1.23 -6.99 -0.98
N VAL A 47 -0.72 -6.09 -1.82
CA VAL A 47 -1.52 -5.07 -2.51
C VAL A 47 -2.54 -5.70 -3.45
N GLU A 48 -2.13 -6.70 -4.23
CA GLU A 48 -3.03 -7.44 -5.13
C GLU A 48 -4.10 -8.21 -4.36
N LYS A 49 -3.70 -8.97 -3.32
CA LYS A 49 -4.63 -9.83 -2.55
C LYS A 49 -5.60 -9.03 -1.69
N SER A 50 -5.19 -7.88 -1.16
CA SER A 50 -6.08 -6.99 -0.42
C SER A 50 -7.10 -6.28 -1.31
N GLY A 51 -6.85 -6.23 -2.63
CA GLY A 51 -7.65 -5.45 -3.57
C GLY A 51 -7.39 -3.94 -3.46
N LEU A 52 -6.31 -3.53 -2.79
CA LEU A 52 -5.89 -2.13 -2.69
C LEU A 52 -5.39 -1.61 -4.05
N GLY A 53 -4.94 -2.48 -4.95
CA GLY A 53 -4.42 -2.07 -6.24
C GLY A 53 -3.89 -3.21 -7.09
N LEU A 54 -3.10 -2.87 -8.10
CA LEU A 54 -2.55 -3.82 -9.07
C LEU A 54 -1.03 -3.98 -8.85
N GLY A 55 -0.52 -5.20 -9.01
CA GLY A 55 0.91 -5.48 -9.04
C GLY A 55 1.41 -5.57 -10.47
N THR A 56 2.50 -4.87 -10.78
CA THR A 56 3.06 -4.85 -12.13
C THR A 56 4.09 -5.97 -12.30
N ARG A 57 3.62 -7.22 -12.24
CA ARG A 57 4.48 -8.42 -12.39
C ARG A 57 5.21 -8.46 -13.75
N SER A 58 4.67 -7.76 -14.75
CA SER A 58 5.20 -7.64 -16.11
C SER A 58 6.37 -6.66 -16.27
N TRP A 59 6.62 -5.77 -15.30
CA TRP A 59 7.57 -4.66 -15.46
C TRP A 59 9.03 -5.02 -15.14
N GLY A 60 9.32 -6.29 -14.82
CA GLY A 60 10.69 -6.77 -14.57
C GLY A 60 11.35 -6.10 -13.37
N TRP A 61 12.67 -6.31 -13.24
CA TRP A 61 13.47 -5.69 -12.19
C TRP A 61 13.72 -4.20 -12.46
N ILE A 62 14.04 -3.39 -11.43
CA ILE A 62 14.48 -2.00 -11.62
C ILE A 62 15.64 -1.98 -12.62
N GLY A 63 15.47 -1.24 -13.72
CA GLY A 63 16.46 -1.12 -14.80
C GLY A 63 16.21 -1.99 -16.03
N GLU A 64 15.34 -3.00 -15.95
CA GLU A 64 15.08 -3.92 -17.08
C GLU A 64 13.96 -3.47 -18.01
N ARG A 65 12.90 -2.82 -17.48
CA ARG A 65 11.84 -2.20 -18.28
C ARG A 65 11.34 -0.92 -17.64
N ARG A 66 10.90 0.03 -18.47
CA ARG A 66 10.02 1.12 -18.03
C ARG A 66 8.58 0.62 -18.07
N GLY A 67 7.81 0.92 -17.02
CA GLY A 67 6.39 0.65 -16.98
C GLY A 67 5.62 1.34 -18.11
N ASP A 68 4.50 0.73 -18.51
CA ASP A 68 3.58 1.28 -19.51
C ASP A 68 2.49 2.13 -18.80
N CYS A 69 2.00 3.16 -19.48
CA CYS A 69 0.89 3.99 -19.00
C CYS A 69 -0.44 3.23 -18.98
N ARG A 70 -0.51 2.06 -19.62
CA ARG A 70 -1.73 1.25 -19.73
C ARG A 70 -2.23 0.76 -18.38
N GLU A 71 -1.35 0.17 -17.56
CA GLU A 71 -1.71 -0.36 -16.24
C GLU A 71 -2.12 0.75 -15.27
N ASN A 72 -1.57 1.96 -15.43
CA ASN A 72 -2.02 3.13 -14.68
C ASN A 72 -3.47 3.50 -15.05
N LYS A 73 -3.78 3.56 -16.35
CA LYS A 73 -5.17 3.82 -16.81
C LYS A 73 -6.13 2.73 -16.36
N GLU A 74 -5.71 1.48 -16.40
CA GLU A 74 -6.49 0.33 -15.94
C GLU A 74 -6.81 0.45 -14.44
N MET A 75 -5.81 0.68 -13.60
CA MET A 75 -6.01 0.86 -12.17
C MET A 75 -6.91 2.07 -11.88
N MET A 76 -6.67 3.20 -12.54
CA MET A 76 -7.43 4.43 -12.32
C MET A 76 -8.89 4.31 -12.76
N GLY A 77 -9.15 3.61 -13.87
CA GLY A 77 -10.48 3.36 -14.41
C GLY A 77 -11.24 2.21 -13.74
N ASN A 78 -10.58 1.42 -12.89
CA ASN A 78 -11.21 0.34 -12.15
C ASN A 78 -11.92 0.89 -10.90
N GLU A 79 -13.25 0.96 -10.96
CA GLU A 79 -14.10 1.43 -9.86
C GLU A 79 -14.19 0.40 -8.71
N ASP A 80 -14.05 -0.89 -8.97
CA ASP A 80 -14.06 -1.91 -7.91
C ASP A 80 -12.85 -1.75 -6.98
N LEU A 81 -11.66 -1.51 -7.54
CA LEU A 81 -10.46 -1.20 -6.77
C LEU A 81 -10.63 0.08 -5.95
N LYS A 82 -11.42 1.04 -6.44
CA LYS A 82 -11.66 2.31 -5.73
C LYS A 82 -12.57 2.09 -4.54
N LEU A 83 -13.68 1.37 -4.74
CA LEU A 83 -14.58 0.98 -3.66
C LEU A 83 -13.83 0.17 -2.60
N LYS A 84 -12.97 -0.76 -3.02
CA LYS A 84 -12.17 -1.56 -2.10
C LYS A 84 -11.15 -0.73 -1.32
N ALA A 85 -10.47 0.20 -1.97
CA ALA A 85 -9.54 1.11 -1.28
C ALA A 85 -10.26 1.99 -0.23
N LEU A 86 -11.49 2.44 -0.53
CA LEU A 86 -12.32 3.17 0.44
C LEU A 86 -12.78 2.29 1.61
N GLU A 87 -13.16 1.04 1.35
CA GLU A 87 -13.49 0.07 2.41
C GLU A 87 -12.29 -0.17 3.33
N ILE A 88 -11.11 -0.42 2.76
CA ILE A 88 -9.86 -0.61 3.50
C ILE A 88 -9.53 0.60 4.37
N ARG A 89 -9.79 1.82 3.88
CA ARG A 89 -9.61 3.05 4.66
C ARG A 89 -10.50 3.09 5.89
N GLU A 90 -11.77 2.73 5.75
CA GLU A 90 -12.69 2.72 6.88
C GLU A 90 -12.30 1.65 7.91
N GLU A 91 -11.83 0.48 7.47
CA GLU A 91 -11.27 -0.55 8.37
C GLU A 91 -9.97 -0.09 9.06
N ALA A 92 -9.08 0.60 8.34
CA ALA A 92 -7.86 1.16 8.92
C ALA A 92 -8.16 2.19 10.01
N ARG A 93 -9.22 3.00 9.83
CA ARG A 93 -9.71 3.96 10.83
C ARG A 93 -10.27 3.26 12.06
N LYS A 94 -11.14 2.26 11.88
CA LYS A 94 -11.68 1.45 12.99
C LYS A 94 -10.59 0.76 13.80
N ALA A 95 -9.52 0.29 13.14
CA ALA A 95 -8.42 -0.41 13.79
C ALA A 95 -7.65 0.47 14.79
N VAL A 96 -7.57 1.78 14.53
CA VAL A 96 -6.86 2.74 15.40
C VAL A 96 -7.78 3.51 16.35
N ASP A 97 -9.09 3.42 16.17
CA ASP A 97 -10.08 4.08 17.02
C ASP A 97 -10.11 3.48 18.44
N ASP A 98 -10.83 4.11 19.35
CA ASP A 98 -10.98 3.63 20.72
C ASP A 98 -11.65 2.26 20.76
N GLY A 99 -10.96 1.28 21.36
CA GLY A 99 -11.38 -0.13 21.37
C GLY A 99 -10.94 -0.91 20.12
N GLY A 100 -10.27 -0.25 19.17
CA GLY A 100 -9.66 -0.85 17.99
C GLY A 100 -8.51 -1.80 18.30
N ASN A 101 -8.22 -2.69 17.36
CA ASN A 101 -7.24 -3.76 17.54
C ASN A 101 -5.82 -3.24 17.83
N SER A 102 -5.45 -2.07 17.31
CA SER A 102 -4.12 -1.51 17.47
C SER A 102 -3.89 -1.07 18.92
N LYS A 103 -4.89 -0.40 19.50
CA LYS A 103 -4.87 0.02 20.90
C LYS A 103 -4.87 -1.18 21.84
N ASN A 104 -5.72 -2.18 21.58
CA ASN A 104 -5.80 -3.39 22.40
C ASN A 104 -4.48 -4.17 22.41
N ALA A 105 -3.83 -4.32 21.25
CA ALA A 105 -2.54 -5.00 21.15
C ALA A 105 -1.44 -4.28 21.94
N VAL A 106 -1.39 -2.95 21.88
CA VAL A 106 -0.41 -2.17 22.66
C VAL A 106 -0.66 -2.30 24.16
N ILE A 107 -1.93 -2.24 24.59
CA ILE A 107 -2.31 -2.45 26.00
C ILE A 107 -1.87 -3.84 26.46
N GLU A 108 -2.16 -4.89 25.69
CA GLU A 108 -1.79 -6.27 26.02
C GLU A 108 -0.26 -6.42 26.21
N VAL A 109 0.54 -5.81 25.34
CA VAL A 109 2.00 -5.83 25.45
C VAL A 109 2.47 -5.09 26.71
N ILE A 110 1.90 -3.92 27.00
CA ILE A 110 2.22 -3.15 28.22
C ILE A 110 1.86 -3.95 29.48
N GLU A 111 0.71 -4.60 29.50
CA GLU A 111 0.27 -5.42 30.64
C GLU A 111 1.18 -6.63 30.86
N LYS A 112 1.60 -7.30 29.78
CA LYS A 112 2.61 -8.37 29.87
C LYS A 112 3.90 -7.88 30.49
N TRP A 113 4.39 -6.70 30.10
CA TRP A 113 5.63 -6.15 30.63
C TRP A 113 5.51 -5.65 32.08
N LYS A 114 4.32 -5.27 32.53
CA LYS A 114 4.08 -4.92 33.95
C LYS A 114 4.07 -6.15 34.88
N ASN A 115 3.76 -7.32 34.32
CA ASN A 115 3.68 -8.58 35.06
C ASN A 115 4.93 -9.46 34.86
N MET A 116 5.97 -8.94 34.20
CA MET A 116 7.32 -9.51 34.11
C MET A 116 8.19 -8.97 35.23
#